data_AF-A0A838U8R8-F1
#
_entry.id   AF-A0A838U8R8-F1
#
_cell.length_a   1.000
_cell.length_b   1.000
_cell.length_c   1.000
_cell.angle_alpha   90.00
_cell.angle_beta   90.00
_cell.angle_gamma   90.00
#
_symmetry.space_group_name_H-M   'P 1'
#
loop_
_entity.id
_entity.type
_entity.pdbx_description
1 polymer ?
#
loop_
_entity_poly.entity_id
_entity_poly.type
_entity_poly.pdbx_seq_one_letter_code
_entity_poly.pdbx_strand_id
1 'polypeptide(L)' 'EIGAATGIFAAPEGAACLPALRKLIDQKMVSERETVVLFNTGSGIKYLEVFE' A
#
# COMPACT_ATOMS: atom_id res chain seq x y z
N GLU A 1 6.50 1.48 5.29
CA GLU A 1 7.44 0.95 4.27
C GLU A 1 7.25 1.56 2.88
N ILE A 2 6.01 1.70 2.35
CA ILE A 2 5.77 2.24 0.99
C ILE A 2 6.47 3.58 0.77
N GLY A 3 6.19 4.59 1.61
CA GLY A 3 6.79 5.92 1.44
C GLY A 3 8.31 5.92 1.49
N ALA A 4 8.91 5.13 2.39
CA ALA A 4 10.36 5.01 2.49
C ALA A 4 10.99 4.32 1.26
N ALA A 5 10.30 3.34 0.66
CA ALA A 5 10.82 2.56 -0.46
C ALA A 5 10.55 3.18 -1.84
N THR A 6 9.44 3.91 -2.00
CA THR A 6 8.97 4.41 -3.31
C THR A 6 8.93 5.93 -3.42
N GLY A 7 9.08 6.66 -2.30
CA GLY A 7 8.84 8.10 -2.25
C GLY A 7 7.36 8.49 -2.33
N ILE A 8 6.43 7.52 -2.34
CA ILE A 8 5.00 7.80 -2.42
C ILE A 8 4.43 7.91 -1.00
N PHE A 9 4.09 9.13 -0.59
CA PHE A 9 3.35 9.37 0.65
C PHE A 9 1.85 9.08 0.45
N ALA A 10 1.50 7.79 0.44
CA ALA A 10 0.15 7.28 0.26
C ALA A 10 -0.72 7.54 1.50
N ALA A 11 -2.03 7.69 1.29
CA ALA A 11 -3.00 7.68 2.38
C ALA A 11 -3.06 6.29 3.05
N PRO A 12 -3.47 6.20 4.33
CA PRO A 12 -3.54 4.93 5.06
C PRO A 12 -4.33 3.83 4.34
N GLU A 13 -5.44 4.18 3.69
CA GLU A 13 -6.32 3.26 2.97
C GLU A 13 -5.61 2.63 1.76
N GLY A 14 -4.86 3.45 1.00
CA GLY A 14 -4.04 2.97 -0.12
C GLY A 14 -2.82 2.20 0.36
N ALA A 15 -2.21 2.64 1.46
CA ALA A 15 -1.04 1.97 2.04
C ALA A 15 -1.36 0.57 2.60
N ALA A 16 -2.58 0.37 3.12
CA ALA A 16 -3.06 -0.91 3.62
C ALA A 16 -3.14 -2.00 2.53
N CYS A 17 -3.20 -1.61 1.25
CA CYS A 17 -3.25 -2.58 0.16
C CYS A 17 -1.96 -3.40 0.00
N LEU A 18 -0.78 -2.87 0.37
CA LEU A 18 0.48 -3.62 0.26
C LEU A 18 0.55 -4.82 1.22
N PRO A 19 0.32 -4.69 2.54
CA PRO A 19 0.29 -5.85 3.43
C PRO A 19 -0.88 -6.79 3.12
N ALA A 20 -2.01 -6.28 2.61
CA ALA A 20 -3.09 -7.13 2.13
C ALA A 20 -2.66 -7.98 0.92
N LEU A 21 -1.96 -7.38 -0.06
CA LEU A 21 -1.40 -8.09 -1.20
C LEU A 21 -0.45 -9.22 -0.76
N ARG A 22 0.42 -8.97 0.22
CA ARG A 22 1.29 -10.02 0.79
C ARG A 22 0.49 -11.20 1.33
N LYS A 23 -0.59 -10.95 2.08
CA LYS A 23 -1.49 -12.02 2.56
C LYS A 23 -2.15 -12.79 1.41
N LEU A 24 -2.56 -12.10 0.34
CA LEU A 24 -3.16 -12.74 -0.83
C LEU A 24 -2.15 -13.62 -1.58
N ILE A 25 -0.89 -13.21 -1.65
CA ILE A 25 0.21 -14.01 -2.20
C ILE A 25 0.45 -15.25 -1.33
N ASP A 26 0.55 -15.09 -0.01
CA ASP A 26 0.72 -16.21 0.94
C ASP A 26 -0.42 -17.24 0.84
N GLN A 27 -1.64 -16.75 0.60
CA GLN A 27 -2.84 -17.57 0.40
C GLN A 27 -2.94 -18.15 -1.02
N LYS A 28 -1.99 -17.89 -1.90
CA LYS A 28 -1.99 -18.30 -3.32
C LYS A 28 -3.20 -17.79 -4.11
N MET A 29 -3.83 -16.71 -3.65
CA MET A 29 -4.91 -16.03 -4.36
C MET A 29 -4.39 -15.07 -5.44
N VAL A 30 -3.15 -14.59 -5.27
CA VAL A 30 -2.42 -13.78 -6.25
C VAL A 30 -1.06 -14.44 -6.46
N SER A 31 -0.66 -14.64 -7.71
CA SER A 31 0.66 -15.20 -8.03
C SER A 31 1.78 -14.17 -7.84
N GLU A 32 2.96 -14.60 -7.41
CA GLU A 32 4.16 -13.74 -7.35
C GLU A 32 4.59 -13.20 -8.72
N ARG A 33 4.10 -13.80 -9.82
CA ARG A 33 4.40 -13.38 -11.20
C ARG A 33 3.30 -12.53 -11.82
N GLU A 34 2.22 -12.24 -11.10
CA GLU A 34 1.15 -11.36 -11.58
C GLU A 34 1.54 -9.88 -11.44
N THR A 35 1.10 -9.08 -12.41
CA THR A 35 1.23 -7.61 -12.33
C THR A 35 0.02 -7.06 -11.57
N VAL A 36 0.27 -6.42 -10.43
CA VAL A 36 -0.79 -5.87 -9.56
C VAL A 36 -0.67 -4.35 -9.48
N VAL A 37 -1.81 -3.66 -9.61
CA VAL A 37 -1.91 -2.21 -9.39
C VAL A 37 -2.50 -1.95 -8.01
N LEU A 38 -1.73 -1.31 -7.13
CA LEU A 38 -2.24 -0.80 -5.86
C LEU A 38 -2.82 0.60 -6.10
N PHE A 39 -4.15 0.72 -6.04
CA PHE A 39 -4.82 1.98 -6.32
C PHE A 39 -4.90 2.87 -5.08
N ASN A 40 -3.96 3.80 -4.97
CA ASN A 40 -3.94 4.79 -3.90
C ASN A 40 -4.87 5.97 -4.22
N THR A 41 -5.98 6.10 -3.48
CA THR A 41 -7.02 7.10 -3.72
C THR A 41 -6.73 8.47 -3.10
N GLY A 42 -5.71 8.59 -2.25
CA GLY A 42 -5.39 9.82 -1.54
C GLY A 42 -3.93 9.97 -1.14
N SER A 43 -3.50 11.18 -0.80
CA SER A 43 -2.17 11.42 -0.25
C SER A 43 -2.19 11.33 1.28
N GLY A 44 -1.07 10.89 1.86
CA GLY A 44 -0.81 10.92 3.30
C GLY A 44 -0.81 12.33 3.89
N ILE A 45 -0.68 13.38 3.06
CA ILE A 45 -0.80 14.79 3.49
C ILE A 45 -2.15 15.06 4.17
N LYS A 46 -3.21 14.30 3.83
CA LYS A 46 -4.52 14.40 4.47
C LYS A 46 -4.53 13.99 5.95
N TYR A 47 -3.45 13.35 6.42
CA TYR A 47 -3.36 12.67 7.71
C TYR A 47 -2.12 13.15 8.48
N LEU A 48 -1.65 14.39 8.27
CA LEU A 48 -0.45 14.88 8.97
C LEU A 48 -0.62 14.86 10.49
N GLU A 49 -1.85 15.00 10.99
CA GLU A 49 -2.21 14.96 12.39
C GLU A 49 -1.95 13.61 13.09
N VAL A 50 -1.78 12.51 12.34
CA VAL A 50 -1.41 11.19 12.92
C VAL A 50 0.08 10.90 12.85
N PHE A 51 0.89 11.83 12.33
CA PHE A 51 2.36 11.71 12.27
C PHE A 51 3.10 12.59 13.28
N GLU A 52 2.37 13.24 14.21
CA GLU A 52 2.95 13.91 15.40
C GLU A 52 3.35 12.93 16.51
#